data_AF-A0A427YGH6-F1
#
_entry.id   AF-A0A427YGH6-F1
#
_cell.length_a   1.000
_cell.length_b   1.000
_cell.length_c   1.000
_cell.angle_alpha   90.00
_cell.angle_beta   90.00
_cell.angle_gamma   90.00
#
_symmetry.space_group_name_H-M   'P 1'
#
loop_
_entity.id
_entity.type
_entity.pdbx_description
1 polymer ?
#
loop_
_entity_poly.entity_id
_entity_poly.type
_entity_poly.pdbx_seq_one_letter_code
_entity_poly.pdbx_strand_id
1 'polypeptide(L)'
;MSSSHEEETPLLPAPNGHDTSTSSRTRPRWAFWRGRRQRSDNLQVTDPAAKTEKEKKVYSGRDVFGDSPHRCGGRCGDHSGGGPTHGGKGDEPMVPPVYTLPPPTGLPRNPAYLFNGTTAAVASEDITCSHLGLSILREKNGTAVDAAITTTLCIGLLNAFSSGIGGGGFMLVRVPETEADAEAGREAGAGAGVVAIDFRETSPAGSEKEMYGANRAGRYAAQVGGLAIGVPGELRGLEAAHKLYGKLPWEEVVMPVAELARGWHVSRELARRLRIFGQFMLADPTWSEVYAPQGYLAVEGDWIKRVNYGKTLERIAKEGPGAFYEGEIAENLVHAVKRKGGILSLDDVSGFEPRFAKQLPRPPAAFAWV
;
A
#
# COMPACT_ATOMS: atom_id res chain seq x y z
N MET A 1 -17.60 19.56 65.29
CA MET A 1 -17.50 20.49 64.15
C MET A 1 -16.63 19.77 63.13
N SER A 2 -17.26 18.97 62.26
CA SER A 2 -17.52 19.27 60.84
C SER A 2 -16.30 18.93 59.97
N SER A 3 -16.34 18.19 58.86
CA SER A 3 -17.18 17.13 58.31
C SER A 3 -16.41 16.67 57.06
N SER A 4 -16.42 15.37 56.82
CA SER A 4 -15.98 14.67 55.61
C SER A 4 -16.75 15.10 54.35
N HIS A 5 -16.11 15.05 53.17
CA HIS A 5 -16.77 14.72 51.90
C HIS A 5 -15.78 14.09 50.90
N GLU A 6 -15.94 12.79 50.68
CA GLU A 6 -15.65 12.08 49.43
C GLU A 6 -16.68 12.51 48.37
N GLU A 7 -16.26 12.60 47.10
CA GLU A 7 -17.19 12.81 45.98
C GLU A 7 -17.05 11.66 44.97
N GLU A 8 -18.17 10.96 44.80
CA GLU A 8 -18.36 9.75 44.03
C GLU A 8 -18.52 10.01 42.52
N THR A 9 -18.26 8.94 41.78
CA THR A 9 -18.44 8.75 40.34
C THR A 9 -19.92 8.76 39.94
N PRO A 10 -20.34 9.37 38.81
CA PRO A 10 -21.74 9.28 38.38
C PRO A 10 -22.01 7.99 37.59
N LEU A 11 -22.84 7.12 38.17
CA LEU A 11 -23.48 5.96 37.53
C LEU A 11 -24.63 6.41 36.63
N LEU A 12 -24.68 5.87 35.41
CA LEU A 12 -25.79 6.01 34.46
C LEU A 12 -27.01 5.16 34.89
N PRO A 13 -28.26 5.62 34.70
CA PRO A 13 -29.43 4.85 35.10
C PRO A 13 -29.82 3.80 34.04
N ALA A 14 -30.15 2.60 34.51
CA ALA A 14 -30.84 1.56 33.75
C ALA A 14 -32.34 1.87 33.63
N PRO A 15 -33.03 1.45 32.53
CA PRO A 15 -34.49 1.45 32.50
C PRO A 15 -35.07 0.06 32.81
N ASN A 16 -36.04 0.06 33.73
CA ASN A 16 -36.94 -1.05 34.06
C ASN A 16 -37.81 -1.47 32.87
N GLY A 17 -38.15 -2.76 32.81
CA GLY A 17 -39.17 -3.31 31.93
C GLY A 17 -40.58 -3.30 32.55
N HIS A 18 -41.60 -3.33 31.70
CA HIS A 18 -42.83 -4.12 31.86
C HIS A 18 -43.62 -4.22 30.53
N ASP A 19 -43.88 -5.48 30.16
CA ASP A 19 -45.08 -6.12 29.60
C ASP A 19 -45.90 -5.64 28.37
N THR A 20 -45.99 -6.61 27.45
CA THR A 20 -47.16 -7.14 26.67
C THR A 20 -48.05 -6.22 25.82
N SER A 21 -48.05 -6.45 24.50
CA SER A 21 -49.05 -7.28 23.79
C SER A 21 -49.18 -6.93 22.29
N THR A 22 -49.21 -7.99 21.47
CA THR A 22 -49.88 -8.19 20.17
C THR A 22 -50.14 -7.00 19.23
N SER A 23 -49.69 -7.15 17.97
CA SER A 23 -50.56 -7.19 16.76
C SER A 23 -50.00 -6.44 15.54
N SER A 24 -50.04 -7.16 14.41
CA SER A 24 -50.20 -6.68 13.03
C SER A 24 -48.99 -6.17 12.24
N ARG A 25 -48.71 -6.97 11.20
CA ARG A 25 -48.09 -6.65 9.92
C ARG A 25 -48.30 -5.20 9.47
N THR A 26 -47.23 -4.54 9.03
CA THR A 26 -47.23 -3.74 7.79
C THR A 26 -45.79 -3.46 7.34
N ARG A 27 -45.50 -3.70 6.06
CA ARG A 27 -44.30 -3.23 5.34
C ARG A 27 -44.53 -1.78 4.87
N PRO A 28 -43.51 -0.92 4.83
CA PRO A 28 -43.45 0.18 3.86
C PRO A 28 -42.25 -0.05 2.92
N ARG A 29 -42.44 -0.32 1.62
CA ARG A 29 -42.68 0.63 0.51
C ARG A 29 -41.72 1.83 0.48
N TRP A 30 -40.78 1.71 -0.46
CA TRP A 30 -40.00 2.73 -1.14
C TRP A 30 -40.76 4.06 -1.35
N ALA A 31 -40.12 5.17 -0.99
CA ALA A 31 -40.53 6.51 -1.40
C ALA A 31 -39.35 7.23 -2.08
N PHE A 32 -39.55 7.49 -3.37
CA PHE A 32 -38.84 8.46 -4.20
C PHE A 32 -38.91 9.86 -3.58
N TRP A 33 -37.82 10.63 -3.67
CA TRP A 33 -37.86 12.09 -3.53
C TRP A 33 -37.27 12.73 -4.79
N ARG A 34 -38.12 13.42 -5.57
CA ARG A 34 -37.71 14.35 -6.62
C ARG A 34 -37.65 15.76 -6.04
N GLY A 35 -36.49 16.39 -6.19
CA GLY A 35 -36.28 17.77 -6.64
C GLY A 35 -36.98 18.93 -5.91
N ARG A 36 -36.17 19.82 -5.34
CA ARG A 36 -36.44 21.26 -5.40
C ARG A 36 -35.14 22.02 -5.66
N ARG A 37 -35.11 22.74 -6.80
CA ARG A 37 -34.06 23.69 -7.20
C ARG A 37 -34.07 24.89 -6.25
N GLN A 38 -32.89 25.38 -5.87
CA GLN A 38 -32.72 26.76 -5.41
C GLN A 38 -31.65 27.44 -6.28
N ARG A 39 -31.93 28.70 -6.59
CA ARG A 39 -31.26 29.55 -7.58
C ARG A 39 -29.85 29.94 -7.12
N SER A 40 -29.00 30.03 -8.12
CA SER A 40 -27.70 30.70 -8.18
C SER A 40 -27.82 32.20 -7.93
N ASP A 41 -26.96 32.73 -7.05
CA ASP A 41 -26.53 34.13 -7.08
C ASP A 41 -24.99 34.19 -7.10
N ASN A 42 -24.52 35.15 -7.89
CA ASN A 42 -23.17 35.35 -8.40
C ASN A 42 -22.06 35.45 -7.34
N LEU A 43 -20.95 34.74 -7.56
CA LEU A 43 -19.61 35.25 -7.20
C LEU A 43 -18.70 35.11 -8.42
N GLN A 44 -18.20 36.24 -8.89
CA GLN A 44 -17.34 36.36 -10.07
C GLN A 44 -16.01 35.63 -9.86
N VAL A 45 -15.69 34.72 -10.77
CA VAL A 45 -14.38 34.08 -10.89
C VAL A 45 -13.49 35.01 -11.71
N THR A 46 -12.46 35.56 -11.08
CA THR A 46 -11.38 36.26 -11.78
C THR A 46 -10.45 35.23 -12.43
N ASP A 47 -10.24 35.42 -13.72
CA ASP A 47 -9.35 34.70 -14.63
C ASP A 47 -7.87 34.75 -14.19
N PRO A 48 -7.13 33.62 -14.15
CA PRO A 48 -5.68 33.63 -14.08
C PRO A 48 -5.03 33.17 -15.40
N ALA A 49 -5.39 33.79 -16.52
CA ALA A 49 -4.48 33.96 -17.66
C ALA A 49 -3.48 35.10 -17.38
N ALA A 50 -2.54 34.88 -16.46
CA ALA A 50 -1.38 35.77 -16.27
C ALA A 50 -0.19 34.98 -15.70
N LYS A 51 0.46 34.16 -16.52
CA LYS A 51 1.78 33.61 -16.22
C LYS A 51 2.85 34.54 -16.79
N THR A 52 3.71 35.06 -15.93
CA THR A 52 4.85 35.91 -16.27
C THR A 52 5.93 35.10 -17.00
N GLU A 53 6.59 35.75 -17.95
CA GLU A 53 7.49 35.18 -18.97
C GLU A 53 8.84 34.67 -18.44
N LYS A 54 9.00 34.48 -17.12
CA LYS A 54 10.26 34.05 -16.49
C LYS A 54 10.30 32.59 -16.03
N GLU A 55 9.20 31.83 -16.09
CA GLU A 55 9.17 30.39 -15.72
C GLU A 55 9.25 29.41 -16.91
N LYS A 56 9.39 29.89 -18.15
CA LYS A 56 9.47 29.04 -19.36
C LYS A 56 10.90 28.69 -19.80
N LYS A 57 11.91 28.97 -19.00
CA LYS A 57 13.33 28.82 -19.40
C LYS A 57 14.12 27.85 -18.51
N VAL A 58 13.57 26.67 -18.25
CA VAL A 58 14.34 25.48 -17.89
C VAL A 58 13.62 24.31 -18.57
N TYR A 59 14.36 23.48 -19.30
CA TYR A 59 13.90 22.38 -20.17
C TYR A 59 13.53 22.74 -21.62
N SER A 60 14.55 23.05 -22.42
CA SER A 60 14.55 22.74 -23.85
C SER A 60 15.89 22.08 -24.21
N GLY A 61 15.95 20.76 -24.13
CA GLY A 61 17.03 19.95 -24.66
C GLY A 61 16.53 19.13 -25.85
N ARG A 62 16.53 19.74 -27.04
CA ARG A 62 16.42 19.06 -28.33
C ARG A 62 17.22 19.86 -29.34
N ASP A 63 18.42 19.38 -29.63
CA ASP A 63 19.13 19.60 -30.88
C ASP A 63 20.02 18.37 -31.07
N VAL A 64 19.53 17.29 -31.71
CA VAL A 64 20.31 16.55 -32.72
C VAL A 64 19.38 15.68 -33.58
N PHE A 65 19.53 15.82 -34.91
CA PHE A 65 18.99 15.02 -36.04
C PHE A 65 17.47 15.06 -36.28
N GLY A 66 16.93 15.34 -37.47
CA GLY A 66 17.47 15.33 -38.84
C GLY A 66 16.40 14.68 -39.74
N ASP A 67 15.74 15.48 -40.57
CA ASP A 67 14.60 15.11 -41.44
C ASP A 67 14.92 13.99 -42.46
N SER A 68 13.94 13.11 -42.72
CA SER A 68 13.32 12.95 -44.06
C SER A 68 12.22 11.86 -44.12
N PRO A 69 11.23 11.96 -45.03
CA PRO A 69 9.97 11.22 -44.98
C PRO A 69 9.83 10.14 -46.08
N HIS A 70 9.10 9.07 -45.81
CA HIS A 70 8.51 8.23 -46.87
C HIS A 70 7.01 8.02 -46.65
N ARG A 71 6.23 8.64 -47.54
CA ARG A 71 4.84 8.27 -47.85
C ARG A 71 4.85 6.98 -48.67
N CYS A 72 3.87 6.12 -48.41
CA CYS A 72 3.20 5.36 -49.47
C CYS A 72 1.71 5.28 -49.14
N GLY A 73 0.89 5.92 -49.97
CA GLY A 73 -0.54 5.70 -50.03
C GLY A 73 -0.86 4.57 -51.01
N GLY A 74 -1.97 3.87 -50.76
CA GLY A 74 -2.51 2.86 -51.65
C GLY A 74 -3.87 2.42 -51.16
N ARG A 75 -4.88 2.55 -52.01
CA ARG A 75 -6.31 2.36 -51.75
C ARG A 75 -6.76 1.16 -52.58
N CYS A 76 -7.36 0.14 -51.97
CA CYS A 76 -8.16 -0.93 -52.58
C CYS A 76 -9.16 -1.37 -51.49
N GLY A 77 -10.46 -1.56 -51.65
CA GLY A 77 -11.34 -1.74 -52.81
C GLY A 77 -12.49 -2.62 -52.30
N ASP A 78 -13.72 -2.14 -52.37
CA ASP A 78 -14.95 -2.82 -51.92
C ASP A 78 -15.26 -4.09 -52.74
N HIS A 79 -15.75 -5.15 -52.09
CA HIS A 79 -16.69 -6.10 -52.69
C HIS A 79 -17.60 -6.74 -51.63
N SER A 80 -18.89 -6.69 -51.91
CA SER A 80 -20.02 -7.21 -51.14
C SER A 80 -20.58 -8.50 -51.75
N GLY A 81 -21.08 -9.43 -50.91
CA GLY A 81 -21.96 -10.52 -51.36
C GLY A 81 -22.04 -11.81 -50.50
N GLY A 82 -23.04 -11.88 -49.62
CA GLY A 82 -24.01 -13.00 -49.48
C GLY A 82 -23.64 -14.40 -48.92
N GLY A 83 -24.21 -14.73 -47.75
CA GLY A 83 -24.92 -16.01 -47.49
C GLY A 83 -24.20 -17.14 -46.71
N PRO A 84 -24.90 -17.93 -45.87
CA PRO A 84 -24.31 -18.59 -44.69
C PRO A 84 -23.91 -20.06 -44.90
N THR A 85 -22.83 -20.50 -44.26
CA THR A 85 -22.52 -21.93 -44.07
C THR A 85 -22.03 -22.21 -42.65
N HIS A 86 -22.62 -23.24 -42.04
CA HIS A 86 -22.19 -23.84 -40.79
C HIS A 86 -20.95 -24.73 -41.01
N GLY A 87 -20.00 -24.70 -40.08
CA GLY A 87 -19.11 -25.86 -39.83
C GLY A 87 -17.65 -25.54 -39.52
N GLY A 88 -17.25 -25.82 -38.27
CA GLY A 88 -15.99 -26.51 -37.96
C GLY A 88 -14.67 -25.73 -37.93
N LYS A 89 -14.12 -25.61 -36.71
CA LYS A 89 -12.69 -25.53 -36.32
C LYS A 89 -11.77 -24.55 -37.07
N GLY A 90 -11.29 -23.56 -36.34
CA GLY A 90 -10.07 -22.83 -36.66
C GLY A 90 -9.38 -22.39 -35.39
N ASP A 91 -8.15 -22.86 -35.21
CA ASP A 91 -7.15 -22.36 -34.27
C ASP A 91 -6.78 -20.90 -34.61
N GLU A 92 -7.72 -19.98 -34.44
CA GLU A 92 -7.40 -18.56 -34.59
C GLU A 92 -6.70 -18.06 -33.32
N PRO A 93 -5.50 -17.47 -33.42
CA PRO A 93 -4.82 -16.91 -32.28
C PRO A 93 -5.74 -15.86 -31.66
N MET A 94 -6.03 -16.00 -30.37
CA MET A 94 -6.74 -15.01 -29.58
C MET A 94 -5.89 -13.74 -29.55
N VAL A 95 -6.06 -12.88 -30.56
CA VAL A 95 -5.46 -11.54 -30.57
C VAL A 95 -6.06 -10.83 -29.37
N PRO A 96 -5.27 -10.44 -28.36
CA PRO A 96 -5.79 -9.62 -27.28
C PRO A 96 -6.43 -8.40 -27.92
N PRO A 97 -7.66 -8.01 -27.55
CA PRO A 97 -8.24 -6.78 -28.06
C PRO A 97 -7.22 -5.68 -27.80
N VAL A 98 -6.88 -4.93 -28.86
CA VAL A 98 -6.04 -3.74 -28.76
C VAL A 98 -6.58 -2.95 -27.58
N TYR A 99 -5.78 -2.84 -26.51
CA TYR A 99 -6.16 -2.12 -25.30
C TYR A 99 -6.26 -0.65 -25.68
N THR A 100 -7.43 -0.27 -26.18
CA THR A 100 -7.79 1.12 -26.36
C THR A 100 -7.97 1.64 -24.95
N LEU A 101 -7.12 2.61 -24.58
CA LEU A 101 -7.30 3.31 -23.32
C LEU A 101 -8.77 3.74 -23.24
N PRO A 102 -9.47 3.48 -22.12
CA PRO A 102 -10.86 3.87 -21.99
C PRO A 102 -10.98 5.35 -22.35
N PRO A 103 -12.06 5.77 -23.05
CA PRO A 103 -12.23 7.15 -23.44
C PRO A 103 -12.04 8.08 -22.23
N PRO A 104 -11.43 9.27 -22.42
CA PRO A 104 -11.21 10.20 -21.32
C PRO A 104 -12.53 10.41 -20.56
N THR A 105 -12.54 10.11 -19.26
CA THR A 105 -13.76 10.15 -18.43
C THR A 105 -14.22 11.58 -18.11
N GLY A 106 -13.68 12.59 -18.81
CA GLY A 106 -13.83 14.00 -18.46
C GLY A 106 -13.14 14.40 -17.15
N LEU A 107 -12.62 13.45 -16.39
CA LEU A 107 -11.80 13.69 -15.21
C LEU A 107 -10.35 13.94 -15.65
N PRO A 108 -9.61 14.84 -14.98
CA PRO A 108 -8.18 14.99 -15.23
C PRO A 108 -7.50 13.65 -14.97
N ARG A 109 -7.05 12.98 -16.03
CA ARG A 109 -6.11 11.87 -15.89
C ARG A 109 -4.75 12.49 -15.59
N ASN A 110 -4.05 11.94 -14.61
CA ASN A 110 -2.62 12.22 -14.52
C ASN A 110 -2.01 11.82 -15.88
N PRO A 111 -1.26 12.71 -16.54
CA PRO A 111 -0.55 12.35 -17.75
C PRO A 111 0.29 11.09 -17.49
N ALA A 112 0.12 10.07 -18.34
CA ALA A 112 0.94 8.87 -18.28
C ALA A 112 2.34 9.25 -18.76
N TYR A 113 3.29 9.33 -17.83
CA TYR A 113 4.70 9.55 -18.15
C TYR A 113 5.38 8.20 -18.30
N LEU A 114 5.95 7.97 -19.49
CA LEU A 114 6.86 6.86 -19.69
C LEU A 114 8.25 7.29 -19.20
N PHE A 115 8.75 6.63 -18.17
CA PHE A 115 10.13 6.77 -17.72
C PHE A 115 10.95 5.64 -18.34
N ASN A 116 12.03 6.00 -19.06
CA ASN A 116 12.96 5.03 -19.64
C ASN A 116 14.21 4.93 -18.77
N GLY A 117 14.56 3.70 -18.38
CA GLY A 117 15.82 3.36 -17.72
C GLY A 117 16.46 2.16 -18.43
N THR A 118 17.79 2.15 -18.56
CA THR A 118 18.53 1.10 -19.28
C THR A 118 19.12 0.04 -18.38
N THR A 119 19.24 0.31 -17.07
CA THR A 119 19.94 -0.57 -16.11
C THR A 119 19.06 -1.05 -14.98
N ALA A 120 18.27 -0.14 -14.39
CA ALA A 120 17.44 -0.42 -13.23
C ALA A 120 16.30 0.59 -13.14
N ALA A 121 15.18 0.18 -12.53
CA ALA A 121 14.07 1.04 -12.21
C ALA A 121 13.45 0.62 -10.88
N VAL A 122 12.99 1.62 -10.10
CA VAL A 122 12.21 1.43 -8.88
C VAL A 122 11.01 2.35 -8.97
N ALA A 123 9.83 1.82 -8.70
CA ALA A 123 8.59 2.57 -8.65
C ALA A 123 7.86 2.27 -7.34
N SER A 124 7.52 3.32 -6.59
CA SER A 124 6.69 3.23 -5.38
C SER A 124 5.78 4.45 -5.27
N GLU A 125 4.90 4.46 -4.27
CA GLU A 125 3.95 5.57 -4.06
C GLU A 125 4.60 6.87 -3.56
N ASP A 126 5.88 6.84 -3.16
CA ASP A 126 6.65 8.02 -2.75
C ASP A 126 7.97 8.13 -3.54
N ILE A 127 8.29 9.34 -4.01
CA ILE A 127 9.50 9.60 -4.78
C ILE A 127 10.77 9.37 -3.96
N THR A 128 10.74 9.68 -2.66
CA THR A 128 11.86 9.50 -1.74
C THR A 128 12.21 8.02 -1.62
N CYS A 129 11.20 7.17 -1.47
CA CYS A 129 11.40 5.72 -1.35
C CYS A 129 11.77 5.06 -2.68
N SER A 130 11.32 5.62 -3.80
CA SER A 130 11.77 5.21 -5.14
C SER A 130 13.26 5.54 -5.35
N HIS A 131 13.69 6.75 -4.94
CA HIS A 131 15.09 7.15 -5.00
C HIS A 131 15.97 6.33 -4.04
N LEU A 132 15.49 6.04 -2.83
CA LEU A 132 16.22 5.24 -1.85
C LEU A 132 16.38 3.78 -2.31
N GLY A 133 15.36 3.18 -2.93
CA GLY A 133 15.52 1.86 -3.57
C GLY A 133 16.48 1.91 -4.76
N LEU A 134 16.44 2.98 -5.56
CA LEU A 134 17.34 3.14 -6.68
C LEU A 134 18.81 3.29 -6.25
N SER A 135 19.09 3.94 -5.11
CA SER A 135 20.46 4.03 -4.58
C SER A 135 20.98 2.66 -4.13
N ILE A 136 20.13 1.77 -3.61
CA ILE A 136 20.52 0.37 -3.34
C ILE A 136 21.01 -0.33 -4.61
N LEU A 137 20.29 -0.16 -5.73
CA LEU A 137 20.66 -0.75 -7.01
C LEU A 137 21.94 -0.12 -7.58
N ARG A 138 22.02 1.21 -7.60
CA ARG A 138 23.07 1.94 -8.34
C ARG A 138 24.35 2.13 -7.55
N GLU A 139 24.25 2.45 -6.28
CA GLU A 139 25.39 2.85 -5.46
C GLU A 139 25.96 1.67 -4.68
N LYS A 140 25.08 0.78 -4.20
CA LYS A 140 25.49 -0.41 -3.45
C LYS A 140 25.59 -1.68 -4.30
N ASN A 141 25.18 -1.64 -5.56
CA ASN A 141 25.16 -2.82 -6.44
C ASN A 141 24.35 -3.98 -5.84
N GLY A 142 23.24 -3.63 -5.16
CA GLY A 142 22.28 -4.56 -4.59
C GLY A 142 21.36 -5.17 -5.64
N THR A 143 20.60 -6.18 -5.22
CA THR A 143 19.61 -6.86 -6.05
C THR A 143 18.29 -6.10 -6.10
N ALA A 144 17.39 -6.50 -7.01
CA ALA A 144 16.01 -6.03 -7.00
C ALA A 144 15.29 -6.33 -5.67
N VAL A 145 15.65 -7.43 -4.98
CA VAL A 145 15.09 -7.78 -3.67
C VAL A 145 15.63 -6.88 -2.58
N ASP A 146 16.94 -6.59 -2.55
CA ASP A 146 17.52 -5.62 -1.62
C ASP A 146 16.83 -4.24 -1.76
N ALA A 147 16.69 -3.76 -2.99
CA ALA A 147 16.02 -2.49 -3.27
C ALA A 147 14.54 -2.49 -2.88
N ALA A 148 13.82 -3.59 -3.16
CA ALA A 148 12.42 -3.73 -2.78
C ALA A 148 12.23 -3.69 -1.26
N ILE A 149 13.11 -4.33 -0.48
CA ILE A 149 13.07 -4.31 0.99
C ILE A 149 13.25 -2.87 1.50
N THR A 150 14.30 -2.16 1.04
CA THR A 150 14.54 -0.77 1.43
C THR A 150 13.37 0.13 1.06
N THR A 151 12.81 -0.01 -0.15
CA THR A 151 11.66 0.78 -0.61
C THR A 151 10.42 0.49 0.24
N THR A 152 10.09 -0.78 0.52
CA THR A 152 8.93 -1.14 1.36
C THR A 152 9.06 -0.57 2.77
N LEU A 153 10.21 -0.73 3.42
CA LEU A 153 10.44 -0.18 4.76
C LEU A 153 10.38 1.35 4.77
N CYS A 154 10.88 2.00 3.72
CA CYS A 154 10.74 3.45 3.54
C CYS A 154 9.29 3.87 3.40
N ILE A 155 8.47 3.15 2.62
CA ILE A 155 7.04 3.42 2.54
C ILE A 155 6.38 3.27 3.91
N GLY A 156 6.73 2.24 4.69
CA GLY A 156 6.22 2.08 6.06
C GLY A 156 6.64 3.20 7.03
N LEU A 157 7.78 3.85 6.77
CA LEU A 157 8.21 5.04 7.49
C LEU A 157 7.40 6.29 7.09
N LEU A 158 7.34 6.61 5.80
CA LEU A 158 6.77 7.86 5.30
C LEU A 158 5.24 7.83 5.23
N ASN A 159 4.68 6.71 4.76
CA ASN A 159 3.27 6.49 4.49
C ASN A 159 2.72 5.32 5.33
N ALA A 160 2.81 5.43 6.65
CA ALA A 160 2.37 4.41 7.60
C ALA A 160 0.87 4.02 7.51
N PHE A 161 0.07 4.76 6.73
CA PHE A 161 -1.31 4.42 6.41
C PHE A 161 -1.43 3.34 5.31
N SER A 162 -0.32 2.96 4.66
CA SER A 162 -0.26 2.08 3.49
C SER A 162 0.45 0.74 3.80
N SER A 163 1.64 0.80 4.39
CA SER A 163 2.48 -0.36 4.75
C SER A 163 3.22 -0.09 6.07
N GLY A 164 3.86 -1.11 6.64
CA GLY A 164 4.77 -0.97 7.77
C GLY A 164 5.00 -2.27 8.52
N ILE A 165 6.08 -2.31 9.31
CA ILE A 165 6.55 -3.51 10.02
C ILE A 165 5.54 -4.11 11.01
N GLY A 166 4.49 -3.37 11.36
CA GLY A 166 3.36 -3.83 12.17
C GLY A 166 2.23 -4.51 11.38
N GLY A 167 2.36 -4.65 10.06
CA GLY A 167 1.39 -5.31 9.18
C GLY A 167 1.98 -6.51 8.44
N GLY A 168 1.55 -6.73 7.19
CA GLY A 168 1.97 -7.84 6.34
C GLY A 168 1.67 -7.60 4.87
N GLY A 169 1.90 -8.61 4.03
CA GLY A 169 1.76 -8.45 2.59
C GLY A 169 2.21 -9.66 1.77
N PHE A 170 2.53 -9.40 0.50
CA PHE A 170 2.98 -10.41 -0.45
C PHE A 170 4.14 -9.88 -1.28
N MET A 171 5.08 -10.76 -1.64
CA MET A 171 6.16 -10.45 -2.58
C MET A 171 6.21 -11.50 -3.68
N LEU A 172 6.32 -11.03 -4.92
CA LEU A 172 6.59 -11.88 -6.09
C LEU A 172 8.00 -11.61 -6.57
N VAL A 173 8.83 -12.64 -6.60
CA VAL A 173 10.20 -12.57 -7.10
C VAL A 173 10.28 -13.43 -8.36
N ARG A 174 10.55 -12.80 -9.51
CA ARG A 174 10.91 -13.52 -10.73
C ARG A 174 12.42 -13.71 -10.74
N VAL A 175 12.86 -14.94 -10.60
CA VAL A 175 14.28 -15.30 -10.71
C VAL A 175 14.58 -15.54 -12.19
N PRO A 176 15.58 -14.87 -12.78
CA PRO A 176 15.99 -15.14 -14.16
C PRO A 176 16.57 -16.55 -14.27
N GLU A 177 16.39 -17.19 -15.43
CA GLU A 177 17.06 -18.47 -15.72
C GLU A 177 18.57 -18.28 -15.73
N THR A 178 19.29 -19.20 -15.07
CA THR A 178 20.74 -19.25 -15.16
C THR A 178 21.17 -20.09 -16.37
N GLU A 179 22.38 -19.88 -16.88
CA GLU A 179 22.95 -20.74 -17.94
C GLU A 179 23.00 -22.22 -17.52
N ALA A 180 23.18 -22.50 -16.22
CA ALA A 180 23.12 -23.84 -15.65
C ALA A 180 21.70 -24.46 -15.70
N ASP A 181 20.64 -23.65 -15.61
CA ASP A 181 19.26 -24.12 -15.79
C ASP A 181 18.96 -24.44 -17.26
N ALA A 182 19.58 -23.69 -18.18
CA ALA A 182 19.49 -23.91 -19.62
C ALA A 182 20.25 -25.18 -20.06
N GLU A 183 21.45 -25.43 -19.51
CA GLU A 183 22.22 -26.66 -19.77
C GLU A 183 21.53 -27.92 -19.25
N ALA A 184 20.75 -27.81 -18.17
CA ALA A 184 19.95 -28.92 -17.62
C ALA A 184 18.73 -29.30 -18.49
N GLY A 185 18.54 -28.69 -19.66
CA GLY A 185 17.47 -29.03 -20.60
C GLY A 185 16.07 -28.72 -20.07
N ARG A 186 15.96 -27.83 -19.07
CA ARG A 186 14.67 -27.34 -18.60
C ARG A 186 14.08 -26.46 -19.71
N GLU A 187 12.84 -26.72 -20.10
CA GLU A 187 12.11 -25.89 -21.07
C GLU A 187 12.31 -24.40 -20.74
N ALA A 188 12.56 -23.54 -21.74
CA ALA A 188 12.70 -22.11 -21.51
C ALA A 188 11.41 -21.56 -20.85
N GLY A 189 11.54 -21.06 -19.63
CA GLY A 189 10.48 -20.64 -18.72
C GLY A 189 10.04 -21.68 -17.67
N ALA A 190 10.51 -22.92 -17.73
CA ALA A 190 10.30 -23.94 -16.69
C ALA A 190 11.38 -23.88 -15.58
N GLY A 191 12.50 -23.18 -15.83
CA GLY A 191 13.55 -22.89 -14.85
C GLY A 191 13.44 -21.50 -14.21
N ALA A 192 12.83 -20.52 -14.90
CA ALA A 192 12.52 -19.19 -14.38
C ALA A 192 11.36 -19.27 -13.37
N GLY A 193 11.70 -19.52 -12.11
CA GLY A 193 10.71 -19.57 -11.04
C GLY A 193 10.20 -18.19 -10.66
N VAL A 194 8.88 -18.01 -10.65
CA VAL A 194 8.26 -16.98 -9.83
C VAL A 194 8.03 -17.56 -8.45
N VAL A 195 8.67 -16.98 -7.44
CA VAL A 195 8.43 -17.31 -6.04
C VAL A 195 7.46 -16.30 -5.46
N ALA A 196 6.37 -16.80 -4.89
CA ALA A 196 5.45 -16.00 -4.09
C ALA A 196 5.74 -16.22 -2.61
N ILE A 197 6.01 -15.11 -1.92
CA ILE A 197 6.21 -15.07 -0.47
C ILE A 197 4.98 -14.38 0.10
N ASP A 198 4.17 -15.13 0.83
CA ASP A 198 3.00 -14.68 1.57
C ASP A 198 3.40 -14.45 3.03
N PHE A 199 3.42 -13.19 3.42
CA PHE A 199 3.67 -12.76 4.79
C PHE A 199 2.49 -11.94 5.29
N ARG A 200 1.28 -12.34 4.88
CA ARG A 200 0.03 -11.78 5.40
C ARG A 200 -0.07 -12.06 6.89
N GLU A 201 -0.63 -11.11 7.62
CA GLU A 201 -0.86 -11.26 9.05
C GLU A 201 -1.71 -12.49 9.35
N THR A 202 -1.35 -13.23 10.40
CA THR A 202 -2.16 -14.35 10.89
C THR A 202 -3.04 -13.91 12.05
N SER A 203 -4.13 -14.64 12.27
CA SER A 203 -4.95 -14.45 13.46
C SER A 203 -4.17 -14.92 14.70
N PRO A 204 -4.15 -14.16 15.82
CA PRO A 204 -3.61 -14.63 17.08
C PRO A 204 -4.26 -15.94 17.53
N ALA A 205 -3.55 -16.78 18.27
CA ALA A 205 -4.03 -18.08 18.74
C ALA A 205 -5.26 -17.96 19.66
N GLY A 206 -5.38 -16.85 20.39
CA GLY A 206 -6.53 -16.55 21.23
C GLY A 206 -7.79 -16.08 20.48
N SER A 207 -7.76 -16.05 19.15
CA SER A 207 -8.89 -15.57 18.35
C SER A 207 -10.04 -16.57 18.31
N GLU A 208 -11.26 -16.06 18.49
CA GLU A 208 -12.48 -16.84 18.43
C GLU A 208 -13.34 -16.42 17.23
N LYS A 209 -14.09 -17.36 16.65
CA LYS A 209 -14.90 -17.11 15.46
C LYS A 209 -15.93 -16.00 15.67
N GLU A 210 -16.49 -15.88 16.87
CA GLU A 210 -17.51 -14.89 17.23
C GLU A 210 -16.94 -13.65 17.94
N MET A 211 -15.61 -13.46 18.04
CA MET A 211 -14.96 -12.41 18.85
C MET A 211 -15.40 -10.97 18.53
N TYR A 212 -15.91 -10.72 17.32
CA TYR A 212 -16.45 -9.42 16.93
C TYR A 212 -17.99 -9.36 17.02
N GLY A 213 -18.70 -10.48 17.02
CA GLY A 213 -20.16 -10.49 16.90
C GLY A 213 -20.70 -9.80 15.63
N ALA A 214 -22.01 -9.53 15.60
CA ALA A 214 -22.69 -8.97 14.42
C ALA A 214 -23.07 -7.47 14.54
N ASN A 215 -22.89 -6.88 15.72
CA ASN A 215 -23.33 -5.53 16.00
C ASN A 215 -22.34 -4.47 15.44
N ARG A 216 -22.70 -3.19 15.53
CA ARG A 216 -21.85 -2.10 15.03
C ARG A 216 -20.53 -1.98 15.82
N ALA A 217 -20.57 -2.18 17.13
CA ALA A 217 -19.38 -2.11 17.99
C ALA A 217 -18.35 -3.17 17.60
N GLY A 218 -18.82 -4.37 17.29
CA GLY A 218 -18.05 -5.47 16.74
C GLY A 218 -17.31 -5.15 15.45
N ARG A 219 -18.05 -4.62 14.47
CA ARG A 219 -17.45 -4.18 13.20
C ARG A 219 -16.40 -3.09 13.39
N TYR A 220 -16.61 -2.20 14.36
CA TYR A 220 -15.62 -1.18 14.71
C TYR A 220 -14.39 -1.80 15.37
N ALA A 221 -14.55 -2.74 16.30
CA ALA A 221 -13.45 -3.45 16.96
C ALA A 221 -12.60 -4.28 15.99
N ALA A 222 -13.17 -4.72 14.86
CA ALA A 222 -12.45 -5.37 13.77
C ALA A 222 -11.60 -4.41 12.91
N GLN A 223 -11.72 -3.09 13.11
CA GLN A 223 -11.01 -2.06 12.35
C GLN A 223 -10.13 -1.17 13.22
N VAL A 224 -10.51 -0.96 14.49
CA VAL A 224 -9.86 -0.04 15.41
C VAL A 224 -9.73 -0.68 16.79
N GLY A 225 -8.54 -0.56 17.39
CA GLY A 225 -8.22 -1.08 18.72
C GLY A 225 -7.34 -2.32 18.66
N GLY A 226 -7.04 -2.89 19.83
CA GLY A 226 -6.12 -4.02 19.93
C GLY A 226 -6.66 -5.32 19.35
N LEU A 227 -7.99 -5.52 19.31
CA LEU A 227 -8.59 -6.70 18.71
C LEU A 227 -8.40 -6.75 17.19
N ALA A 228 -8.27 -5.60 16.52
CA ALA A 228 -8.06 -5.53 15.07
C ALA A 228 -6.63 -5.95 14.63
N ILE A 229 -5.73 -6.23 15.58
CA ILE A 229 -4.33 -6.50 15.30
C ILE A 229 -4.11 -7.98 15.03
N GLY A 230 -3.72 -8.30 13.80
CA GLY A 230 -3.14 -9.60 13.45
C GLY A 230 -1.66 -9.69 13.85
N VAL A 231 -1.10 -10.89 13.79
CA VAL A 231 0.34 -11.11 14.01
C VAL A 231 1.12 -10.48 12.85
N PRO A 232 2.01 -9.49 13.08
CA PRO A 232 2.70 -8.80 11.99
C PRO A 232 3.66 -9.73 11.23
N GLY A 233 3.60 -9.72 9.90
CA GLY A 233 4.40 -10.59 9.04
C GLY A 233 5.45 -9.90 8.17
N GLU A 234 5.36 -8.57 7.99
CA GLU A 234 6.15 -7.85 6.98
C GLU A 234 7.66 -8.14 7.08
N LEU A 235 8.27 -8.01 8.28
CA LEU A 235 9.70 -8.23 8.44
C LEU A 235 10.14 -9.69 8.21
N ARG A 236 9.35 -10.69 8.63
CA ARG A 236 9.64 -12.10 8.34
C ARG A 236 9.58 -12.41 6.86
N GLY A 237 8.62 -11.82 6.14
CA GLY A 237 8.55 -11.92 4.68
C GLY A 237 9.75 -11.29 3.98
N LEU A 238 10.14 -10.09 4.40
CA LEU A 238 11.31 -9.39 3.86
C LEU A 238 12.62 -10.13 4.19
N GLU A 239 12.74 -10.68 5.41
CA GLU A 239 13.86 -11.54 5.82
C GLU A 239 13.97 -12.78 4.94
N ALA A 240 12.85 -13.48 4.74
CA ALA A 240 12.78 -14.66 3.88
C ALA A 240 13.23 -14.35 2.44
N ALA A 241 12.76 -13.24 1.88
CA ALA A 241 13.18 -12.78 0.56
C ALA A 241 14.68 -12.47 0.50
N HIS A 242 15.18 -11.74 1.51
CA HIS A 242 16.59 -11.37 1.63
C HIS A 242 17.51 -12.58 1.72
N LYS A 243 17.16 -13.59 2.54
CA LYS A 243 17.93 -14.83 2.67
C LYS A 243 18.03 -15.61 1.35
N LEU A 244 16.98 -15.58 0.53
CA LEU A 244 16.93 -16.30 -0.74
C LEU A 244 17.61 -15.55 -1.89
N TYR A 245 17.42 -14.23 -1.96
CA TYR A 245 17.71 -13.44 -3.16
C TYR A 245 18.39 -12.10 -2.89
N GLY A 246 18.61 -11.74 -1.61
CA GLY A 246 19.40 -10.59 -1.23
C GLY A 246 20.89 -10.84 -1.46
N LYS A 247 21.63 -9.75 -1.65
CA LYS A 247 23.10 -9.78 -1.85
C LYS A 247 23.83 -8.94 -0.82
N LEU A 248 23.23 -7.83 -0.41
CA LEU A 248 23.84 -6.92 0.55
C LEU A 248 23.67 -7.42 1.99
N PRO A 249 24.56 -7.04 2.91
CA PRO A 249 24.31 -7.24 4.34
C PRO A 249 22.97 -6.62 4.74
N TRP A 250 22.19 -7.29 5.60
CA TRP A 250 20.87 -6.82 6.03
C TRP A 250 20.91 -5.38 6.58
N GLU A 251 21.96 -5.06 7.35
CA GLU A 251 22.17 -3.71 7.88
C GLU A 251 22.23 -2.66 6.77
N GLU A 252 22.91 -2.94 5.65
CA GLU A 252 23.03 -2.00 4.53
C GLU A 252 21.71 -1.75 3.79
N VAL A 253 20.77 -2.68 3.91
CA VAL A 253 19.43 -2.60 3.30
C VAL A 253 18.47 -1.80 4.19
N VAL A 254 18.57 -1.95 5.52
CA VAL A 254 17.62 -1.35 6.48
C VAL A 254 18.11 -0.01 7.05
N MET A 255 19.41 0.13 7.32
CA MET A 255 19.97 1.33 7.95
C MET A 255 19.64 2.64 7.23
N PRO A 256 19.63 2.72 5.88
CA PRO A 256 19.25 3.96 5.19
C PRO A 256 17.84 4.45 5.56
N VAL A 257 16.91 3.53 5.85
CA VAL A 257 15.55 3.87 6.29
C VAL A 257 15.53 4.33 7.76
N ALA A 258 16.33 3.70 8.61
CA ALA A 258 16.50 4.13 10.00
C ALA A 258 17.07 5.55 10.09
N GLU A 259 18.01 5.91 9.21
CA GLU A 259 18.57 7.25 9.11
C GLU A 259 17.54 8.27 8.61
N LEU A 260 16.75 7.92 7.59
CA LEU A 260 15.68 8.77 7.07
C LEU A 260 14.62 9.11 8.14
N ALA A 261 14.41 8.24 9.14
CA ALA A 261 13.47 8.49 10.22
C ALA A 261 13.84 9.69 11.12
N ARG A 262 15.08 10.21 11.00
CA ARG A 262 15.52 11.47 11.66
C ARG A 262 14.78 12.69 11.12
N GLY A 263 14.29 12.62 9.88
CA GLY A 263 13.27 13.53 9.38
C GLY A 263 13.18 13.60 7.87
N TRP A 264 12.02 14.06 7.41
CA TRP A 264 11.70 14.28 5.99
C TRP A 264 10.62 15.36 5.86
N HIS A 265 10.43 15.85 4.63
CA HIS A 265 9.33 16.74 4.29
C HIS A 265 8.05 15.96 3.99
N VAL A 266 6.93 16.36 4.60
CA VAL A 266 5.61 15.75 4.37
C VAL A 266 5.22 15.84 2.90
N SER A 267 4.95 14.68 2.30
CA SER A 267 4.46 14.60 0.92
C SER A 267 3.00 15.04 0.81
N ARG A 268 2.59 15.42 -0.40
CA ARG A 268 1.20 15.78 -0.71
C ARG A 268 0.20 14.69 -0.30
N GLU A 269 0.53 13.43 -0.53
CA GLU A 269 -0.36 12.31 -0.21
C GLU A 269 -0.46 12.09 1.30
N LEU A 270 0.65 12.18 2.05
CA LEU A 270 0.63 12.12 3.51
C LEU A 270 -0.21 13.26 4.10
N ALA A 271 -0.01 14.51 3.66
CA ALA A 271 -0.81 15.66 4.11
C ALA A 271 -2.31 15.46 3.84
N ARG A 272 -2.66 14.92 2.67
CA ARG A 272 -4.05 14.58 2.32
C ARG A 272 -4.63 13.54 3.26
N ARG A 273 -3.87 12.50 3.63
CA ARG A 273 -4.30 11.44 4.54
C ARG A 273 -4.43 11.93 5.97
N LEU A 274 -3.52 12.78 6.45
CA LEU A 274 -3.60 13.40 7.78
C LEU A 274 -4.87 14.22 7.94
N ARG A 275 -5.33 14.92 6.89
CA ARG A 275 -6.63 15.62 6.92
C ARG A 275 -7.83 14.69 7.09
N ILE A 276 -7.78 13.49 6.51
CA ILE A 276 -8.87 12.50 6.59
C ILE A 276 -8.92 11.86 7.97
N PHE A 277 -7.76 11.52 8.55
CA PHE A 277 -7.63 10.85 9.84
C PHE A 277 -7.25 11.79 10.98
N GLY A 278 -7.45 13.10 10.80
CA GLY A 278 -6.89 14.14 11.68
C GLY A 278 -7.32 14.01 13.13
N GLN A 279 -8.60 13.70 13.38
CA GLN A 279 -9.11 13.49 14.74
C GLN A 279 -8.40 12.32 15.44
N PHE A 280 -8.14 11.22 14.72
CA PHE A 280 -7.42 10.07 15.29
C PHE A 280 -5.97 10.43 15.63
N MET A 281 -5.29 11.16 14.74
CA MET A 281 -3.90 11.57 14.94
C MET A 281 -3.74 12.59 16.08
N LEU A 282 -4.71 13.49 16.26
CA LEU A 282 -4.68 14.49 17.33
C LEU A 282 -5.09 13.93 18.70
N ALA A 283 -5.90 12.85 18.73
CA ALA A 283 -6.43 12.29 19.97
C ALA A 283 -5.44 11.39 20.73
N ASP A 284 -4.43 10.82 20.05
CA ASP A 284 -3.42 9.97 20.69
C ASP A 284 -2.07 10.71 20.74
N PRO A 285 -1.50 10.94 21.95
CA PRO A 285 -0.21 11.61 22.11
C PRO A 285 0.92 10.98 21.27
N THR A 286 0.87 9.66 21.08
CA THR A 286 1.85 8.90 20.28
C THR A 286 1.87 9.37 18.83
N TRP A 287 0.70 9.68 18.27
CA TRP A 287 0.56 10.12 16.90
C TRP A 287 0.71 11.63 16.76
N SER A 288 0.19 12.41 17.72
CA SER A 288 0.30 13.86 17.67
C SER A 288 1.74 14.35 17.81
N GLU A 289 2.59 13.65 18.56
CA GLU A 289 4.02 13.99 18.65
C GLU A 289 4.72 13.91 17.28
N VAL A 290 4.27 13.00 16.41
CA VAL A 290 4.84 12.80 15.06
C VAL A 290 4.17 13.71 14.03
N TYR A 291 2.84 13.70 14.00
CA TYR A 291 2.04 14.29 12.91
C TYR A 291 1.37 15.61 13.28
N ALA A 292 1.50 16.07 14.52
CA ALA A 292 1.08 17.39 14.95
C ALA A 292 2.04 18.04 15.97
N PRO A 293 3.38 18.01 15.75
CA PRO A 293 4.36 18.44 16.74
C PRO A 293 4.26 19.93 17.11
N GLN A 294 3.59 20.72 16.28
CA GLN A 294 3.40 22.17 16.44
C GLN A 294 2.01 22.51 16.99
N GLY A 295 1.24 21.51 17.44
CA GLY A 295 -0.13 21.66 17.94
C GLY A 295 -1.22 21.61 16.85
N TYR A 296 -0.83 21.48 15.59
CA TYR A 296 -1.73 21.29 14.45
C TYR A 296 -1.17 20.22 13.52
N LEU A 297 -2.05 19.57 12.75
CA LEU A 297 -1.67 18.52 11.81
C LEU A 297 -0.67 19.04 10.78
N ALA A 298 0.42 18.30 10.59
CA ALA A 298 1.43 18.62 9.60
C ALA A 298 0.83 18.69 8.19
N VAL A 299 1.26 19.68 7.43
CA VAL A 299 0.84 19.93 6.04
C VAL A 299 1.97 19.63 5.07
N GLU A 300 1.67 19.62 3.77
CA GLU A 300 2.66 19.38 2.72
C GLU A 300 3.85 20.35 2.86
N GLY A 301 5.07 19.80 2.82
CA GLY A 301 6.31 20.56 2.99
C GLY A 301 6.79 20.72 4.43
N ASP A 302 5.96 20.45 5.44
CA ASP A 302 6.41 20.49 6.84
C ASP A 302 7.49 19.44 7.10
N TRP A 303 8.43 19.76 7.98
CA TRP A 303 9.45 18.81 8.43
C TRP A 303 8.94 18.00 9.63
N ILE A 304 8.88 16.68 9.48
CA ILE A 304 8.49 15.75 10.56
C ILE A 304 9.56 14.67 10.75
N LYS A 305 9.46 13.93 11.86
CA LYS A 305 10.39 12.85 12.22
C LYS A 305 9.69 11.74 12.99
N ARG A 306 10.20 10.51 12.90
CA ARG A 306 9.73 9.35 13.66
C ARG A 306 10.89 8.71 14.41
N VAL A 307 11.45 9.44 15.38
CA VAL A 307 12.70 9.07 16.08
C VAL A 307 12.63 7.69 16.73
N ASN A 308 11.52 7.37 17.41
CA ASN A 308 11.38 6.05 18.07
C ASN A 308 11.31 4.91 17.06
N TYR A 309 10.60 5.12 15.94
CA TYR A 309 10.56 4.15 14.85
C TYR A 309 11.94 3.99 14.17
N GLY A 310 12.69 5.09 14.02
CA GLY A 310 14.07 5.06 13.55
C GLY A 310 14.98 4.21 14.43
N LYS A 311 14.87 4.35 15.76
CA LYS A 311 15.60 3.50 16.72
C LYS A 311 15.21 2.02 16.61
N THR A 312 13.92 1.74 16.41
CA THR A 312 13.45 0.36 16.16
C THR A 312 14.09 -0.21 14.89
N LEU A 313 14.08 0.53 13.78
CA LEU A 313 14.72 0.11 12.54
C LEU A 313 16.24 0.00 12.65
N GLU A 314 16.90 0.88 13.41
CA GLU A 314 18.34 0.81 13.66
C GLU A 314 18.69 -0.49 14.41
N ARG A 315 17.89 -0.85 15.42
CA ARG A 315 18.05 -2.12 16.14
C ARG A 315 17.84 -3.31 15.20
N ILE A 316 16.78 -3.30 14.39
CA ILE A 316 16.50 -4.34 13.39
C ILE A 316 17.61 -4.44 12.33
N ALA A 317 18.24 -3.32 11.96
CA ALA A 317 19.35 -3.31 11.01
C ALA A 317 20.57 -4.02 11.60
N LYS A 318 20.89 -3.77 12.87
CA LYS A 318 22.07 -4.30 13.57
C LYS A 318 21.90 -5.73 14.09
N GLU A 319 20.75 -6.04 14.67
CA GLU A 319 20.46 -7.31 15.33
C GLU A 319 19.71 -8.29 14.40
N GLY A 320 19.23 -7.80 13.25
CA GLY A 320 18.43 -8.56 12.31
C GLY A 320 16.92 -8.52 12.61
N PRO A 321 16.11 -9.13 11.73
CA PRO A 321 14.64 -9.12 11.83
C PRO A 321 14.10 -9.73 13.12
N GLY A 322 14.81 -10.72 13.69
CA GLY A 322 14.43 -11.39 14.94
C GLY A 322 14.26 -10.43 16.12
N ALA A 323 14.97 -9.30 16.14
CA ALA A 323 14.82 -8.28 17.18
C ALA A 323 13.41 -7.68 17.26
N PHE A 324 12.61 -7.76 16.20
CA PHE A 324 11.20 -7.35 16.22
C PHE A 324 10.28 -8.41 16.85
N TYR A 325 10.62 -9.68 16.66
CA TYR A 325 9.78 -10.82 17.02
C TYR A 325 10.09 -11.41 18.40
N GLU A 326 11.21 -10.99 18.99
CA GLU A 326 11.73 -11.46 20.26
C GLU A 326 12.16 -10.27 21.15
N GLY A 327 12.28 -10.53 22.45
CA GLY A 327 12.76 -9.55 23.43
C GLY A 327 11.90 -8.29 23.54
N GLU A 328 12.55 -7.17 23.82
CA GLU A 328 11.90 -5.93 24.26
C GLU A 328 10.93 -5.33 23.23
N ILE A 329 11.21 -5.41 21.93
CA ILE A 329 10.30 -4.88 20.91
C ILE A 329 9.01 -5.71 20.88
N ALA A 330 9.13 -7.04 20.90
CA ALA A 330 7.98 -7.95 20.93
C ALA A 330 7.16 -7.78 22.22
N GLU A 331 7.83 -7.64 23.37
CA GLU A 331 7.18 -7.37 24.66
C GLU A 331 6.40 -6.04 24.64
N ASN A 332 7.02 -4.97 24.13
CA ASN A 332 6.38 -3.66 24.01
C ASN A 332 5.20 -3.68 23.03
N LEU A 333 5.31 -4.40 21.91
CA LEU A 333 4.22 -4.60 20.95
C LEU A 333 3.03 -5.31 21.62
N VAL A 334 3.25 -6.48 22.21
CA VAL A 334 2.20 -7.26 22.88
C VAL A 334 1.56 -6.44 24.01
N HIS A 335 2.37 -5.74 24.80
CA HIS A 335 1.86 -4.91 25.88
C HIS A 335 1.02 -3.73 25.36
N ALA A 336 1.44 -3.06 24.27
CA ALA A 336 0.67 -2.00 23.64
C ALA A 336 -0.69 -2.50 23.09
N VAL A 337 -0.69 -3.67 22.44
CA VAL A 337 -1.90 -4.32 21.91
C VAL A 337 -2.87 -4.68 23.04
N LYS A 338 -2.38 -5.32 24.10
CA LYS A 338 -3.19 -5.70 25.27
C LYS A 338 -3.81 -4.50 25.98
N ARG A 339 -3.06 -3.39 26.14
CA ARG A 339 -3.61 -2.14 26.73
C ARG A 339 -4.77 -1.55 25.91
N LYS A 340 -4.87 -1.87 24.62
CA LYS A 340 -5.98 -1.47 23.74
C LYS A 340 -7.01 -2.60 23.57
N GLY A 341 -7.03 -3.57 24.46
CA GLY A 341 -8.01 -4.67 24.50
C GLY A 341 -7.71 -5.82 23.54
N GLY A 342 -6.51 -5.90 22.98
CA GLY A 342 -6.12 -6.97 22.05
C GLY A 342 -5.68 -8.26 22.73
N ILE A 343 -5.61 -9.32 21.93
CA ILE A 343 -5.37 -10.71 22.38
C ILE A 343 -4.03 -11.28 21.89
N LEU A 344 -3.21 -10.47 21.22
CA LEU A 344 -1.89 -10.88 20.73
C LEU A 344 -1.00 -11.35 21.90
N SER A 345 -0.32 -12.49 21.72
CA SER A 345 0.64 -13.03 22.68
C SER A 345 2.08 -13.00 22.15
N LEU A 346 3.06 -13.23 23.04
CA LEU A 346 4.47 -13.36 22.63
C LEU A 346 4.71 -14.62 21.80
N ASP A 347 4.01 -15.71 22.10
CA ASP A 347 4.08 -16.96 21.34
C ASP A 347 3.56 -16.77 19.91
N ASP A 348 2.50 -15.97 19.74
CA ASP A 348 2.00 -15.59 18.41
C ASP A 348 3.06 -14.85 17.59
N VAL A 349 3.70 -13.83 18.20
CA VAL A 349 4.68 -12.98 17.52
C VAL A 349 5.94 -13.79 17.20
N SER A 350 6.50 -14.49 18.18
CA SER A 350 7.73 -15.27 18.01
C SER A 350 7.57 -16.42 17.01
N GLY A 351 6.38 -17.05 16.96
CA GLY A 351 6.06 -18.18 16.08
C GLY A 351 5.59 -17.81 14.66
N PHE A 352 5.58 -16.53 14.27
CA PHE A 352 5.17 -16.16 12.91
C PHE A 352 6.19 -16.64 11.85
N GLU A 353 5.68 -17.33 10.82
CA GLU A 353 6.45 -17.78 9.67
C GLU A 353 5.76 -17.39 8.36
N PRO A 354 6.50 -16.85 7.36
CA PRO A 354 5.95 -16.57 6.05
C PRO A 354 5.73 -17.88 5.29
N ARG A 355 4.78 -17.87 4.36
CA ARG A 355 4.45 -19.01 3.51
C ARG A 355 5.02 -18.82 2.12
N PHE A 356 5.52 -19.90 1.54
CA PHE A 356 6.01 -19.92 0.17
C PHE A 356 5.02 -20.68 -0.71
N ALA A 357 4.65 -20.07 -1.83
CA ALA A 357 3.89 -20.75 -2.87
C ALA A 357 4.70 -20.77 -4.16
N LYS A 358 4.86 -21.96 -4.74
CA LYS A 358 5.19 -22.08 -6.18
C LYS A 358 3.93 -21.71 -6.95
N GLN A 359 4.07 -20.84 -7.95
CA GLN A 359 2.93 -20.27 -8.68
C GLN A 359 2.03 -21.35 -9.28
N LEU A 360 0.72 -21.04 -9.34
CA LEU A 360 -0.25 -21.73 -10.20
C LEU A 360 0.19 -21.63 -11.69
N PRO A 361 -0.17 -22.62 -12.54
CA PRO A 361 0.36 -22.73 -13.90
C PRO A 361 0.20 -21.44 -14.73
N ARG A 362 1.23 -21.14 -15.55
CA ARG A 362 1.28 -19.96 -16.41
C ARG A 362 0.03 -19.88 -17.31
N PRO A 363 -0.57 -18.69 -17.50
CA PRO A 363 -1.50 -18.48 -18.61
C PRO A 363 -0.80 -18.71 -19.96
N PRO A 364 -1.54 -19.02 -21.04
CA PRO A 364 -0.95 -19.39 -22.34
C PRO A 364 0.06 -18.36 -22.84
N ALA A 365 1.06 -18.86 -23.59
CA ALA A 365 2.32 -18.21 -23.97
C ALA A 365 2.25 -16.78 -24.54
N ALA A 366 1.07 -16.29 -24.93
CA ALA A 366 0.84 -14.94 -25.46
C ALA A 366 1.12 -13.79 -24.46
N PHE A 367 1.33 -14.08 -23.16
CA PHE A 367 1.62 -13.08 -22.12
C PHE A 367 2.95 -13.30 -21.39
N ALA A 368 3.79 -14.24 -21.84
CA ALA A 368 5.13 -14.39 -21.31
C ALA A 368 6.04 -13.31 -21.92
N TRP A 369 6.36 -12.27 -21.14
CA TRP A 369 7.35 -11.29 -21.56
C TRP A 369 8.73 -11.93 -21.58
N VAL A 370 9.35 -11.89 -22.77
CA VAL A 370 10.73 -12.34 -23.06
C VAL A 370 11.71 -11.59 -22.18
#